data_AF-A0A3D4EZB5-F1
#
_entry.id   AF-A0A3D4EZB5-F1
#
_cell.length_a   1.000
_cell.length_b   1.000
_cell.length_c   1.000
_cell.angle_alpha   90.00
_cell.angle_beta   90.00
_cell.angle_gamma   90.00
#
_symmetry.space_group_name_H-M   'P 1'
#
loop_
_entity.id
_entity.type
_entity.pdbx_description
1 polymer ?
#
loop_
_entity_poly.entity_id
_entity_poly.type
_entity_poly.pdbx_seq_one_letter_code
_entity_poly.pdbx_strand_id
1 'polypeptide(L)'
;MEPSKATTSETAPKGEELRALVSKASEVIAHYWPMRGFVHHNPLHNLEHMHFQDAVSLAQRFTGGKGYLSNETYRGFVESKRILPEHVEDALEPLIKQEHVDLNGSQISHADMLKAHLLSGAPPVPTDSIEAKVDRSQDRDTIKSLSEQIIDGIDLGNQETTALGREETLADWCDRELHTRVSFWIDREVIKWCEAFLDEGHAAWAMPERDQTFYQAWKNLAGQEWSPCGINKSKKKIAALPSSPEEALRENLNALGIPEDQWQNYLSLELASLYGWASFINWRGENPDYEWQEAYPIDLVQYLAVRLWYEKELVQKACKTKLSIEGKFDAISSYLREQAEELDTELQVKKVGLTQALQLTDLSRALDLDPKALLKAGPQELGKLQEWL
;
A
#
# COMPACT_ATOMS: atom_id res chain seq x y z
N MET A 1 -16.99 -44.72 -37.17
CA MET A 1 -16.89 -43.36 -37.72
C MET A 1 -17.50 -42.44 -36.67
N GLU A 2 -16.71 -42.08 -35.67
CA GLU A 2 -17.13 -41.16 -34.59
C GLU A 2 -16.82 -39.72 -35.03
N PRO A 3 -17.70 -38.75 -34.74
CA PRO A 3 -17.41 -37.36 -35.03
C PRO A 3 -16.50 -36.79 -33.94
N SER A 4 -15.38 -36.23 -34.38
CA SER A 4 -14.42 -35.51 -33.56
C SER A 4 -15.09 -34.30 -32.89
N LYS A 5 -15.06 -34.26 -31.56
CA LYS A 5 -15.33 -33.04 -30.78
C LYS A 5 -14.17 -32.08 -31.02
N ALA A 6 -14.42 -31.03 -31.81
CA ALA A 6 -13.57 -29.86 -31.85
C ALA A 6 -13.74 -29.10 -30.53
N THR A 7 -12.73 -29.16 -29.68
CA THR A 7 -12.61 -28.29 -28.50
C THR A 7 -12.14 -26.92 -28.99
N THR A 8 -13.07 -26.00 -29.24
CA THR A 8 -12.77 -24.57 -29.42
C THR A 8 -12.52 -23.94 -28.07
N SER A 9 -11.25 -23.85 -27.67
CA SER A 9 -10.79 -22.92 -26.65
C SER A 9 -10.75 -21.52 -27.28
N GLU A 10 -11.88 -20.81 -27.28
CA GLU A 10 -11.90 -19.38 -27.58
C GLU A 10 -11.26 -18.63 -26.40
N THR A 11 -9.99 -18.28 -26.54
CA THR A 11 -9.36 -17.24 -25.71
C THR A 11 -10.11 -15.93 -25.92
N ALA A 12 -10.64 -15.34 -24.85
CA ALA A 12 -11.33 -14.06 -24.91
C ALA A 12 -10.45 -12.99 -25.60
N PRO A 13 -11.01 -12.07 -26.40
CA PRO A 13 -10.24 -10.99 -26.97
C PRO A 13 -9.55 -10.19 -25.85
N LYS A 14 -8.27 -9.86 -26.03
CA LYS A 14 -7.41 -9.22 -24.99
C LYS A 14 -8.05 -8.02 -24.27
N GLY A 15 -8.98 -7.31 -24.91
CA GLY A 15 -9.75 -6.22 -24.29
C GLY A 15 -10.72 -6.67 -23.19
N GLU A 16 -11.38 -7.81 -23.36
CA GLU A 16 -12.27 -8.40 -22.35
C GLU A 16 -11.49 -8.89 -21.13
N GLU A 17 -10.32 -9.49 -21.34
CA GLU A 17 -9.42 -9.90 -20.25
C GLU A 17 -9.01 -8.70 -19.39
N LEU A 18 -8.67 -7.57 -20.02
CA LEU A 18 -8.28 -6.36 -19.31
C LEU A 18 -9.47 -5.74 -18.56
N ARG A 19 -10.68 -5.77 -19.13
CA ARG A 19 -11.91 -5.31 -18.45
C ARG A 19 -12.22 -6.18 -17.23
N ALA A 20 -12.08 -7.49 -17.34
CA ALA A 20 -12.24 -8.40 -16.20
C ALA A 20 -11.21 -8.11 -15.10
N LEU A 21 -9.96 -7.82 -15.48
CA LEU A 21 -8.91 -7.43 -14.54
C LEU A 21 -9.23 -6.12 -13.80
N VAL A 22 -9.72 -5.10 -14.52
CA VAL A 22 -10.14 -3.82 -13.93
C VAL A 22 -11.33 -4.01 -13.00
N SER A 23 -12.31 -4.84 -13.40
CA SER A 23 -13.45 -5.19 -12.54
C SER A 23 -12.99 -5.81 -11.23
N LYS A 24 -12.05 -6.77 -11.29
CA LYS A 24 -11.48 -7.37 -10.08
C LYS A 24 -10.66 -6.40 -9.24
N ALA A 25 -9.90 -5.50 -9.89
CA ALA A 25 -9.15 -4.46 -9.20
C ALA A 25 -10.06 -3.44 -8.47
N SER A 26 -11.32 -3.29 -8.91
CA SER A 26 -12.29 -2.38 -8.30
C SER A 26 -12.91 -2.91 -7.00
N GLU A 27 -12.71 -4.19 -6.64
CA GLU A 27 -13.28 -4.78 -5.43
C GLU A 27 -12.82 -4.07 -4.13
N VAL A 28 -11.67 -3.38 -4.17
CA VAL A 28 -11.10 -2.66 -3.01
C VAL A 28 -11.73 -1.28 -2.77
N ILE A 29 -12.44 -0.73 -3.75
CA ILE A 29 -13.17 0.55 -3.62
C ILE A 29 -14.66 0.27 -3.43
N ALA A 30 -15.38 1.15 -2.75
CA ALA A 30 -16.77 0.91 -2.40
C ALA A 30 -17.77 1.52 -3.42
N HIS A 31 -19.00 1.00 -3.47
CA HIS A 31 -19.97 1.39 -4.51
C HIS A 31 -20.92 2.48 -3.96
N TYR A 32 -20.47 3.74 -3.92
CA TYR A 32 -21.21 4.80 -3.24
C TYR A 32 -21.59 5.98 -4.13
N TRP A 33 -22.73 5.86 -4.81
CA TRP A 33 -23.47 6.96 -5.44
C TRP A 33 -24.95 6.56 -5.69
N PRO A 34 -25.94 7.48 -5.80
CA PRO A 34 -25.91 8.92 -5.50
C PRO A 34 -25.98 9.22 -4.00
N MET A 35 -25.12 10.14 -3.55
CA MET A 35 -25.15 10.61 -2.15
C MET A 35 -26.27 11.63 -1.94
N ARG A 36 -27.48 11.14 -1.61
CA ARG A 36 -28.66 12.00 -1.41
C ARG A 36 -28.86 12.50 0.04
N GLY A 37 -28.01 12.11 1.00
CA GLY A 37 -28.16 12.42 2.42
C GLY A 37 -26.86 12.33 3.23
N PHE A 38 -26.95 12.52 4.56
CA PHE A 38 -25.80 12.49 5.47
C PHE A 38 -25.18 11.09 5.54
N VAL A 39 -23.90 11.00 5.19
CA VAL A 39 -23.18 9.74 4.95
C VAL A 39 -22.70 9.13 6.27
N HIS A 40 -23.15 7.91 6.55
CA HIS A 40 -22.64 7.00 7.58
C HIS A 40 -22.35 5.64 6.94
N HIS A 41 -21.64 5.62 5.80
CA HIS A 41 -21.39 4.38 5.07
C HIS A 41 -20.15 3.66 5.57
N ASN A 42 -20.24 2.33 5.63
CA ASN A 42 -19.17 1.44 6.06
C ASN A 42 -18.00 1.48 5.07
N PRO A 43 -16.81 2.00 5.42
CA PRO A 43 -15.66 2.01 4.50
C PRO A 43 -15.25 0.63 3.97
N LEU A 44 -15.71 -0.45 4.62
CA LEU A 44 -15.42 -1.84 4.27
C LEU A 44 -16.56 -2.56 3.53
N HIS A 45 -17.56 -1.86 2.99
CA HIS A 45 -18.78 -2.49 2.45
C HIS A 45 -18.55 -3.58 1.41
N ASN A 46 -17.59 -3.39 0.50
CA ASN A 46 -17.25 -4.43 -0.47
C ASN A 46 -16.45 -5.60 0.11
N LEU A 47 -15.93 -5.44 1.33
CA LEU A 47 -15.10 -6.41 2.03
C LEU A 47 -15.89 -7.15 3.13
N GLU A 48 -17.22 -6.95 3.21
CA GLU A 48 -18.09 -7.55 4.25
C GLU A 48 -18.13 -9.09 4.19
N HIS A 49 -17.73 -9.68 3.07
CA HIS A 49 -17.61 -11.12 2.89
C HIS A 49 -16.33 -11.72 3.48
N MET A 50 -15.34 -10.89 3.85
CA MET A 50 -14.07 -11.31 4.46
C MET A 50 -14.16 -11.32 5.99
N HIS A 51 -13.27 -12.03 6.67
CA HIS A 51 -13.12 -11.89 8.12
C HIS A 51 -12.68 -10.46 8.45
N PHE A 52 -13.20 -9.88 9.54
CA PHE A 52 -13.01 -8.46 9.85
C PHE A 52 -11.54 -8.03 9.85
N GLN A 53 -10.64 -8.86 10.39
CA GLN A 53 -9.20 -8.58 10.40
C GLN A 53 -8.60 -8.53 8.99
N ASP A 54 -9.04 -9.40 8.08
CA ASP A 54 -8.55 -9.45 6.71
C ASP A 54 -9.08 -8.26 5.91
N ALA A 55 -10.37 -7.93 6.08
CA ALA A 55 -10.99 -6.75 5.47
C ALA A 55 -10.28 -5.45 5.88
N VAL A 56 -10.00 -5.29 7.18
CA VAL A 56 -9.28 -4.13 7.71
C VAL A 56 -7.85 -4.05 7.15
N SER A 57 -7.14 -5.17 7.13
CA SER A 57 -5.77 -5.23 6.61
C SER A 57 -5.71 -4.86 5.13
N LEU A 58 -6.65 -5.39 4.34
CA LEU A 58 -6.77 -5.08 2.91
C LEU A 58 -7.12 -3.59 2.70
N ALA A 59 -8.11 -3.07 3.41
CA ALA A 59 -8.51 -1.67 3.31
C ALA A 59 -7.39 -0.71 3.74
N GLN A 60 -6.66 -1.02 4.81
CA GLN A 60 -5.53 -0.21 5.26
C GLN A 60 -4.43 -0.15 4.20
N ARG A 61 -4.13 -1.27 3.54
CA ARG A 61 -3.14 -1.33 2.45
C ARG A 61 -3.50 -0.41 1.29
N PHE A 62 -4.76 -0.40 0.86
CA PHE A 62 -5.16 0.38 -0.34
C PHE A 62 -5.56 1.82 -0.03
N THR A 63 -6.19 2.08 1.11
CA THR A 63 -6.73 3.41 1.44
C THR A 63 -5.84 4.23 2.36
N GLY A 64 -4.83 3.61 2.99
CA GLY A 64 -4.02 4.22 4.05
C GLY A 64 -4.79 4.49 5.36
N GLY A 65 -6.06 4.09 5.44
CA GLY A 65 -6.89 4.23 6.64
C GLY A 65 -6.40 3.34 7.77
N LYS A 66 -6.41 3.86 9.01
CA LYS A 66 -6.11 3.05 10.20
C LYS A 66 -7.37 2.32 10.65
N GLY A 67 -7.43 1.01 10.50
CA GLY A 67 -8.60 0.23 10.92
C GLY A 67 -8.67 -0.04 12.42
N TYR A 68 -7.56 0.13 13.14
CA TYR A 68 -7.50 0.04 14.60
C TYR A 68 -6.90 1.32 15.19
N LEU A 69 -7.23 1.59 16.45
CA LEU A 69 -6.54 2.62 17.24
C LEU A 69 -5.08 2.21 17.49
N SER A 70 -4.23 3.19 17.78
CA SER A 70 -2.84 2.89 18.15
C SER A 70 -2.78 2.13 19.48
N ASN A 71 -1.74 1.31 19.68
CA ASN A 71 -1.48 0.63 20.95
C ASN A 71 -1.39 1.62 22.13
N GLU A 72 -0.86 2.82 21.91
CA GLU A 72 -0.83 3.91 22.89
C GLU A 72 -2.25 4.32 23.34
N THR A 73 -3.18 4.41 22.38
CA THR A 73 -4.58 4.76 22.70
C THR A 73 -5.24 3.66 23.53
N TYR A 74 -5.04 2.39 23.16
CA TYR A 74 -5.56 1.26 23.93
C TYR A 74 -4.98 1.19 25.35
N ARG A 75 -3.67 1.44 25.51
CA ARG A 75 -3.04 1.53 26.83
C ARG A 75 -3.60 2.66 27.68
N GLY A 76 -3.83 3.84 27.07
CA GLY A 76 -4.54 4.94 27.74
C GLY A 76 -5.95 4.54 28.20
N PHE A 77 -6.64 3.64 27.48
CA PHE A 77 -7.91 3.08 27.92
C PHE A 77 -7.77 2.09 29.09
N VAL A 78 -6.67 1.34 29.17
CA VAL A 78 -6.35 0.52 30.36
C VAL A 78 -6.06 1.42 31.56
N GLU A 79 -5.20 2.43 31.40
CA GLU A 79 -4.84 3.39 32.45
C GLU A 79 -6.07 4.15 32.99
N SER A 80 -6.97 4.55 32.10
CA SER A 80 -8.23 5.22 32.45
C SER A 80 -9.34 4.26 32.90
N LYS A 81 -9.06 2.96 33.02
CA LYS A 81 -9.99 1.89 33.42
C LYS A 81 -11.22 1.77 32.52
N ARG A 82 -11.12 2.19 31.25
CA ARG A 82 -12.11 1.91 30.21
C ARG A 82 -11.96 0.49 29.67
N ILE A 83 -10.74 -0.02 29.63
CA ILE A 83 -10.42 -1.44 29.43
C ILE A 83 -9.99 -1.98 30.80
N LEU A 84 -10.69 -3.00 31.28
CA LEU A 84 -10.41 -3.62 32.57
C LEU A 84 -9.41 -4.78 32.39
N PRO A 85 -8.70 -5.19 33.46
CA PRO A 85 -7.77 -6.31 33.39
C PRO A 85 -8.39 -7.59 32.82
N GLU A 86 -9.64 -7.91 33.16
CA GLU A 86 -10.35 -9.07 32.61
C GLU A 86 -10.50 -9.01 31.09
N HIS A 87 -10.74 -7.83 30.51
CA HIS A 87 -10.88 -7.67 29.05
C HIS A 87 -9.57 -7.97 28.32
N VAL A 88 -8.43 -7.67 28.96
CA VAL A 88 -7.11 -7.97 28.41
C VAL A 88 -6.86 -9.47 28.47
N GLU A 89 -7.22 -10.11 29.57
CA GLU A 89 -7.08 -11.56 29.74
C GLU A 89 -7.95 -12.33 28.75
N ASP A 90 -9.23 -11.95 28.62
CA ASP A 90 -10.17 -12.53 27.65
C ASP A 90 -9.67 -12.38 26.20
N ALA A 91 -9.06 -11.23 25.86
CA ALA A 91 -8.53 -10.98 24.52
C ALA A 91 -7.26 -11.80 24.21
N LEU A 92 -6.45 -12.08 25.24
CA LEU A 92 -5.21 -12.85 25.08
C LEU A 92 -5.43 -14.36 25.13
N GLU A 93 -6.45 -14.85 25.85
CA GLU A 93 -6.76 -16.27 26.02
C GLU A 93 -6.65 -17.10 24.71
N PRO A 94 -7.28 -16.73 23.58
CA PRO A 94 -7.22 -17.52 22.36
C PRO A 94 -5.84 -17.54 21.69
N LEU A 95 -4.93 -16.63 22.06
CA LEU A 95 -3.60 -16.48 21.48
C LEU A 95 -2.51 -17.17 22.31
N ILE A 96 -2.80 -17.52 23.57
CA ILE A 96 -1.81 -18.07 24.49
C ILE A 96 -1.40 -19.50 24.10
N LYS A 97 -0.10 -19.68 23.81
CA LYS A 97 0.54 -20.99 23.69
C LYS A 97 1.02 -21.48 25.06
N GLN A 98 0.93 -22.80 25.31
CA GLN A 98 1.40 -23.43 26.55
C GLN A 98 2.92 -23.64 26.53
N GLU A 99 3.65 -22.52 26.47
CA GLU A 99 5.10 -22.48 26.35
C GLU A 99 5.74 -21.56 27.38
N HIS A 100 6.97 -21.88 27.75
CA HIS A 100 7.80 -21.08 28.65
C HIS A 100 9.22 -20.93 28.09
N VAL A 101 9.91 -19.88 28.57
CA VAL A 101 11.34 -19.63 28.40
C VAL A 101 11.96 -19.49 29.79
N ASP A 102 13.10 -20.16 30.00
CA ASP A 102 13.88 -20.01 31.23
C ASP A 102 14.94 -18.91 31.06
N LEU A 103 14.78 -17.82 31.79
CA LEU A 103 15.78 -16.75 31.88
C LEU A 103 16.49 -16.84 33.23
N ASN A 104 17.50 -17.71 33.33
CA ASN A 104 18.35 -17.90 34.51
C ASN A 104 17.59 -18.20 35.81
N GLY A 105 16.60 -19.08 35.75
CA GLY A 105 15.78 -19.48 36.90
C GLY A 105 14.46 -18.72 37.01
N SER A 106 14.24 -17.70 36.18
CA SER A 106 12.93 -17.05 36.01
C SER A 106 12.19 -17.68 34.83
N GLN A 107 11.11 -18.39 35.12
CA GLN A 107 10.24 -19.00 34.11
C GLN A 107 9.25 -17.95 33.59
N ILE A 108 9.39 -17.58 32.32
CA ILE A 108 8.50 -16.61 31.66
C ILE A 108 7.56 -17.36 30.74
N SER A 109 6.26 -17.25 31.01
CA SER A 109 5.23 -17.84 30.15
C SER A 109 4.95 -16.97 28.93
N HIS A 110 4.48 -17.59 27.84
CA HIS A 110 4.00 -16.86 26.67
C HIS A 110 2.87 -15.86 27.03
N ALA A 111 2.03 -16.21 28.01
CA ALA A 111 0.96 -15.34 28.48
C ALA A 111 1.48 -14.05 29.13
N ASP A 112 2.46 -14.19 30.03
CA ASP A 112 3.07 -13.04 30.71
C ASP A 112 3.78 -12.13 29.72
N MET A 113 4.46 -12.74 28.74
CA MET A 113 5.15 -12.00 27.69
C MET A 113 4.16 -11.20 26.82
N LEU A 114 3.10 -11.83 26.31
CA LEU A 114 2.08 -11.13 25.52
C LEU A 114 1.40 -10.00 26.31
N LYS A 115 1.09 -10.26 27.59
CA LYS A 115 0.50 -9.25 28.48
C LYS A 115 1.45 -8.07 28.70
N ALA A 116 2.72 -8.33 28.98
CA ALA A 116 3.75 -7.30 29.13
C ALA A 116 3.94 -6.49 27.83
N HIS A 117 3.98 -7.15 26.67
CA HIS A 117 4.11 -6.49 25.38
C HIS A 117 2.91 -5.58 25.09
N LEU A 118 1.69 -6.09 25.29
CA LEU A 118 0.46 -5.34 25.05
C LEU A 118 0.34 -4.12 25.97
N LEU A 119 0.66 -4.26 27.25
CA LEU A 119 0.47 -3.22 28.25
C LEU A 119 1.63 -2.22 28.35
N SER A 120 2.85 -2.63 28.05
CA SER A 120 4.06 -1.82 28.30
C SER A 120 4.98 -1.65 27.09
N GLY A 121 4.74 -2.36 25.97
CA GLY A 121 5.65 -2.33 24.82
C GLY A 121 5.86 -0.95 24.22
N ALA A 122 7.10 -0.51 24.01
CA ALA A 122 7.35 0.74 23.30
C ALA A 122 6.90 0.65 21.84
N PRO A 123 6.43 1.74 21.20
CA PRO A 123 6.19 1.74 19.76
C PRO A 123 7.49 1.39 19.02
N PRO A 124 7.42 0.71 17.85
CA PRO A 124 8.59 0.43 17.03
C PRO A 124 9.39 1.71 16.80
N VAL A 125 10.70 1.62 17.00
CA VAL A 125 11.60 2.76 16.83
C VAL A 125 12.06 2.78 15.38
N PRO A 126 11.86 3.88 14.63
CA PRO A 126 12.38 3.98 13.27
C PRO A 126 13.89 3.75 13.25
N THR A 127 14.34 3.01 12.25
CA THR A 127 15.74 2.60 12.06
C THR A 127 16.71 3.79 12.09
N ASP A 128 16.30 4.96 11.61
CA ASP A 128 17.15 6.16 11.56
C ASP A 128 17.29 6.89 12.90
N SER A 129 16.46 6.53 13.89
CA SER A 129 16.49 7.10 15.24
C SER A 129 16.98 6.11 16.29
N ILE A 130 17.26 4.85 15.92
CA ILE A 130 17.56 3.78 16.87
C ILE A 130 18.83 4.09 17.67
N GLU A 131 19.90 4.53 17.01
CA GLU A 131 21.19 4.80 17.66
C GLU A 131 21.07 5.90 18.71
N ALA A 132 20.39 6.99 18.37
CA ALA A 132 20.16 8.10 19.30
C ALA A 132 19.33 7.66 20.51
N LYS A 133 18.38 6.74 20.33
CA LYS A 133 17.55 6.21 21.41
C LYS A 133 18.33 5.23 22.29
N VAL A 134 19.14 4.35 21.69
CA VAL A 134 20.05 3.44 22.40
C VAL A 134 21.09 4.21 23.21
N ASP A 135 21.70 5.24 22.64
CA ASP A 135 22.71 6.05 23.32
C ASP A 135 22.16 6.86 24.50
N ARG A 136 20.86 7.15 24.51
CA ARG A 136 20.16 7.79 25.64
C ARG A 136 19.60 6.79 26.66
N SER A 137 19.65 5.50 26.35
CA SER A 137 19.14 4.45 27.24
C SER A 137 20.06 4.24 28.43
N GLN A 138 19.47 3.96 29.60
CA GLN A 138 20.22 3.58 30.80
C GLN A 138 20.91 2.21 30.63
N ASP A 139 20.38 1.36 29.74
CA ASP A 139 20.88 0.01 29.46
C ASP A 139 21.67 -0.07 28.14
N ARG A 140 22.26 1.05 27.72
CA ARG A 140 23.01 1.18 26.44
C ARG A 140 23.97 0.03 26.19
N ASP A 141 24.80 -0.30 27.16
CA ASP A 141 25.83 -1.33 27.01
C ASP A 141 25.21 -2.72 26.90
N THR A 142 24.14 -2.99 27.66
CA THR A 142 23.37 -4.24 27.59
C THR A 142 22.73 -4.40 26.21
N ILE A 143 22.10 -3.33 25.68
CA ILE A 143 21.46 -3.35 24.36
C ILE A 143 22.48 -3.62 23.25
N LYS A 144 23.66 -3.00 23.32
CA LYS A 144 24.73 -3.22 22.32
C LYS A 144 25.24 -4.65 22.35
N SER A 145 25.57 -5.18 23.52
CA SER A 145 26.04 -6.56 23.65
C SER A 145 24.99 -7.59 23.24
N LEU A 146 23.71 -7.34 23.57
CA LEU A 146 22.61 -8.22 23.17
C LEU A 146 22.38 -8.17 21.65
N SER A 147 22.50 -6.99 21.03
CA SER A 147 22.43 -6.84 19.57
C SER A 147 23.50 -7.69 18.87
N GLU A 148 24.72 -7.72 19.38
CA GLU A 148 25.80 -8.54 18.80
C GLU A 148 25.48 -10.04 18.89
N GLN A 149 24.91 -10.51 20.00
CA GLN A 149 24.47 -11.91 20.15
C GLN A 149 23.33 -12.30 19.20
N ILE A 150 22.44 -11.35 18.87
CA ILE A 150 21.27 -11.57 18.00
C ILE A 150 21.67 -11.64 16.51
N ILE A 151 22.64 -10.83 16.09
CA ILE A 151 23.04 -10.67 14.69
C ILE A 151 23.61 -11.95 14.07
N ASP A 152 24.25 -12.81 14.85
CA ASP A 152 24.85 -14.08 14.38
C ASP A 152 23.84 -15.10 13.79
N GLY A 153 22.53 -14.79 13.77
CA GLY A 153 21.47 -15.68 13.27
C GLY A 153 20.52 -15.11 12.18
N ILE A 154 20.75 -13.90 11.64
CA ILE A 154 19.79 -13.26 10.71
C ILE A 154 20.22 -13.41 9.23
N ASP A 155 19.39 -14.08 8.43
CA ASP A 155 19.46 -14.06 6.95
C ASP A 155 18.54 -12.95 6.40
N LEU A 156 19.13 -11.83 5.98
CA LEU A 156 18.39 -10.69 5.41
C LEU A 156 18.25 -10.81 3.89
N GLY A 157 17.44 -11.78 3.48
CA GLY A 157 16.99 -11.88 2.09
C GLY A 157 16.00 -10.77 1.70
N ASN A 158 16.51 -9.71 1.07
CA ASN A 158 15.87 -9.03 -0.07
C ASN A 158 14.45 -8.42 0.13
N GLN A 159 14.19 -7.71 1.25
CA GLN A 159 12.86 -7.15 1.53
C GLN A 159 12.47 -5.89 0.73
N GLU A 160 13.41 -5.08 0.23
CA GLU A 160 13.05 -3.78 -0.35
C GLU A 160 12.46 -3.86 -1.78
N THR A 161 12.70 -4.94 -2.52
CA THR A 161 12.18 -5.07 -3.90
C THR A 161 10.75 -5.61 -3.99
N THR A 162 10.19 -6.13 -2.89
CA THR A 162 8.90 -6.84 -2.93
C THR A 162 7.68 -5.91 -2.80
N ALA A 163 7.85 -4.68 -2.31
CA ALA A 163 6.76 -3.73 -2.11
C ALA A 163 6.39 -2.93 -3.36
N LEU A 164 7.37 -2.55 -4.20
CA LEU A 164 7.13 -1.76 -5.41
C LEU A 164 6.15 -2.49 -6.34
N GLY A 165 5.12 -1.80 -6.82
CA GLY A 165 4.10 -2.34 -7.72
C GLY A 165 3.06 -3.27 -7.06
N ARG A 166 3.31 -3.74 -5.83
CA ARG A 166 2.38 -4.55 -5.04
C ARG A 166 1.70 -3.75 -3.94
N GLU A 167 2.47 -2.99 -3.18
CA GLU A 167 2.02 -2.23 -2.01
C GLU A 167 2.08 -0.72 -2.23
N GLU A 168 2.87 -0.27 -3.20
CA GLU A 168 2.98 1.14 -3.60
C GLU A 168 3.07 1.29 -5.12
N THR A 169 2.55 2.40 -5.65
CA THR A 169 2.69 2.77 -7.07
C THR A 169 4.10 3.32 -7.35
N LEU A 170 4.50 3.42 -8.63
CA LEU A 170 5.78 4.06 -8.96
C LEU A 170 5.76 5.56 -8.64
N ALA A 171 4.59 6.21 -8.72
CA ALA A 171 4.37 7.58 -8.27
C ALA A 171 4.59 7.75 -6.77
N ASP A 172 4.02 6.88 -5.94
CA ASP A 172 4.15 6.93 -4.48
C ASP A 172 5.60 6.73 -4.05
N TRP A 173 6.28 5.77 -4.69
CA TRP A 173 7.71 5.55 -4.50
C TRP A 173 8.54 6.81 -4.86
N CYS A 174 8.25 7.43 -6.01
CA CYS A 174 8.91 8.69 -6.41
C CYS A 174 8.67 9.81 -5.40
N ASP A 175 7.48 9.88 -4.79
CA ASP A 175 7.17 10.91 -3.80
C ASP A 175 7.92 10.66 -2.49
N ARG A 176 7.96 9.40 -2.02
CA ARG A 176 8.69 9.01 -0.81
C ARG A 176 10.20 9.19 -0.97
N GLU A 177 10.80 8.52 -1.96
CA GLU A 177 12.26 8.43 -2.11
C GLU A 177 12.89 9.66 -2.75
N LEU A 178 12.24 10.24 -3.77
CA LEU A 178 12.81 11.36 -4.53
C LEU A 178 12.34 12.72 -4.01
N HIS A 179 11.51 12.71 -2.95
CA HIS A 179 10.83 13.87 -2.37
C HIS A 179 10.14 14.70 -3.45
N THR A 180 9.39 14.02 -4.32
CA THR A 180 8.61 14.64 -5.38
C THR A 180 7.14 14.80 -4.98
N ARG A 181 6.29 15.18 -5.94
CA ARG A 181 4.84 15.33 -5.76
C ARG A 181 4.08 14.78 -6.96
N VAL A 182 4.59 13.72 -7.56
CA VAL A 182 4.06 13.04 -8.74
C VAL A 182 2.60 12.65 -8.52
N SER A 183 2.27 11.99 -7.40
CA SER A 183 0.88 11.59 -7.06
C SER A 183 -0.07 12.80 -7.11
N PHE A 184 0.30 13.89 -6.43
CA PHE A 184 -0.47 15.13 -6.41
C PHE A 184 -0.73 15.70 -7.81
N TRP A 185 0.25 15.65 -8.71
CA TRP A 185 0.07 16.17 -10.07
C TRP A 185 -0.82 15.26 -10.94
N ILE A 186 -0.72 13.95 -10.77
CA ILE A 186 -1.64 12.98 -11.40
C ILE A 186 -3.06 13.26 -10.92
N ASP A 187 -3.27 13.29 -9.61
CA ASP A 187 -4.57 13.49 -9.00
C ASP A 187 -5.20 14.80 -9.44
N ARG A 188 -4.44 15.90 -9.41
CA ARG A 188 -4.92 17.21 -9.84
C ARG A 188 -5.44 17.21 -11.28
N GLU A 189 -4.74 16.56 -12.20
CA GLU A 189 -5.17 16.50 -13.60
C GLU A 189 -6.38 15.58 -13.77
N VAL A 190 -6.37 14.42 -13.14
CA VAL A 190 -7.49 13.47 -13.21
C VAL A 190 -8.75 14.08 -12.61
N ILE A 191 -8.66 14.77 -11.46
CA ILE A 191 -9.76 15.51 -10.85
C ILE A 191 -10.30 16.58 -11.80
N LYS A 192 -9.43 17.40 -12.41
CA LYS A 192 -9.83 18.43 -13.39
C LYS A 192 -10.71 17.84 -14.50
N TRP A 193 -10.32 16.69 -15.06
CA TRP A 193 -11.07 16.03 -16.13
C TRP A 193 -12.34 15.35 -15.62
N CYS A 194 -12.30 14.72 -14.45
CA CYS A 194 -13.47 14.09 -13.84
C CYS A 194 -14.54 15.13 -13.50
N GLU A 195 -14.17 16.25 -12.88
CA GLU A 195 -15.09 17.35 -12.55
C GLU A 195 -15.81 17.88 -13.79
N ALA A 196 -15.08 18.10 -14.89
CA ALA A 196 -15.66 18.61 -16.12
C ALA A 196 -16.55 17.56 -16.84
N PHE A 197 -16.13 16.29 -16.87
CA PHE A 197 -16.86 15.25 -17.59
C PHE A 197 -18.05 14.69 -16.81
N LEU A 198 -17.99 14.66 -15.48
CA LEU A 198 -19.05 14.11 -14.63
C LEU A 198 -20.05 15.16 -14.16
N ASP A 199 -19.89 16.43 -14.56
CA ASP A 199 -20.84 17.50 -14.23
C ASP A 199 -22.26 17.18 -14.72
N GLU A 200 -23.24 17.13 -13.83
CA GLU A 200 -24.63 16.81 -14.16
C GLU A 200 -25.45 18.08 -14.46
N GLY A 201 -24.84 19.03 -15.19
CA GLY A 201 -25.49 20.28 -15.62
C GLY A 201 -25.43 21.40 -14.58
N HIS A 202 -24.51 21.34 -13.61
CA HIS A 202 -24.32 22.41 -12.64
C HIS A 202 -23.42 23.52 -13.17
N ALA A 203 -22.45 23.19 -14.02
CA ALA A 203 -21.57 24.16 -14.63
C ALA A 203 -22.29 24.98 -15.71
N ALA A 204 -22.06 26.30 -15.72
CA ALA A 204 -22.58 27.16 -16.78
C ALA A 204 -22.01 26.79 -18.16
N TRP A 205 -20.77 26.27 -18.20
CA TRP A 205 -20.07 25.84 -19.39
C TRP A 205 -19.80 24.34 -19.32
N ALA A 206 -20.44 23.60 -20.23
CA ALA A 206 -20.23 22.16 -20.36
C ALA A 206 -18.88 21.84 -21.02
N MET A 207 -18.33 20.66 -20.70
CA MET A 207 -17.14 20.13 -21.37
C MET A 207 -17.41 19.93 -22.88
N PRO A 208 -16.56 20.49 -23.77
CA PRO A 208 -16.65 20.19 -25.19
C PRO A 208 -16.40 18.70 -25.48
N GLU A 209 -17.00 18.17 -26.56
CA GLU A 209 -16.77 16.78 -27.03
C GLU A 209 -17.13 15.68 -26.02
N ARG A 210 -17.90 16.02 -24.97
CA ARG A 210 -18.32 15.10 -23.91
C ARG A 210 -19.14 13.91 -24.43
N ASP A 211 -19.82 14.08 -25.57
CA ASP A 211 -20.59 13.07 -26.29
C ASP A 211 -19.74 11.93 -26.88
N GLN A 212 -18.41 12.07 -26.95
CA GLN A 212 -17.53 11.04 -27.52
C GLN A 212 -17.05 9.97 -26.52
N THR A 213 -17.42 10.05 -25.23
CA THR A 213 -16.86 9.33 -24.05
C THR A 213 -15.70 10.04 -23.35
N PHE A 214 -15.44 9.69 -22.09
CA PHE A 214 -14.43 10.33 -21.24
C PHE A 214 -13.03 10.29 -21.84
N TYR A 215 -12.58 9.10 -22.23
CA TYR A 215 -11.23 8.91 -22.77
C TYR A 215 -11.02 9.69 -24.07
N GLN A 216 -12.00 9.64 -24.98
CA GLN A 216 -11.89 10.30 -26.27
C GLN A 216 -11.96 11.83 -26.13
N ALA A 217 -12.85 12.34 -25.28
CA ALA A 217 -12.94 13.77 -24.98
C ALA A 217 -11.64 14.28 -24.33
N TRP A 218 -11.08 13.55 -23.37
CA TRP A 218 -9.78 13.85 -22.79
C TRP A 218 -8.69 13.88 -23.85
N LYS A 219 -8.59 12.85 -24.70
CA LYS A 219 -7.54 12.76 -25.73
C LYS A 219 -7.58 13.94 -26.70
N ASN A 220 -8.78 14.36 -27.11
CA ASN A 220 -8.96 15.47 -28.05
C ASN A 220 -8.60 16.82 -27.41
N LEU A 221 -9.05 17.06 -26.18
CA LEU A 221 -8.87 18.34 -25.49
C LEU A 221 -7.49 18.49 -24.83
N ALA A 222 -7.03 17.48 -24.09
CA ALA A 222 -5.70 17.46 -23.47
C ALA A 222 -4.59 17.54 -24.53
N GLY A 223 -4.84 17.01 -25.73
CA GLY A 223 -3.97 17.15 -26.89
C GLY A 223 -3.79 18.60 -27.38
N GLN A 224 -4.66 19.53 -26.97
CA GLN A 224 -4.53 20.96 -27.26
C GLN A 224 -3.96 21.79 -26.09
N GLU A 225 -3.86 21.21 -24.89
CA GLU A 225 -3.32 21.91 -23.74
C GLU A 225 -1.83 22.20 -23.88
N TRP A 226 -1.41 23.37 -23.38
CA TRP A 226 0.00 23.72 -23.29
C TRP A 226 0.65 22.95 -22.12
N SER A 227 1.29 21.82 -22.44
CA SER A 227 2.18 21.08 -21.54
C SER A 227 1.60 20.83 -20.14
N PRO A 228 0.53 20.01 -20.01
CA PRO A 228 -0.06 19.67 -18.71
C PRO A 228 1.02 19.12 -17.79
N CYS A 229 1.08 19.66 -16.57
CA CYS A 229 2.10 19.35 -15.54
C CYS A 229 3.57 19.45 -16.01
N GLY A 230 3.84 20.23 -17.05
CA GLY A 230 5.17 20.34 -17.65
C GLY A 230 5.65 19.05 -18.31
N ILE A 231 4.74 18.23 -18.84
CA ILE A 231 5.07 17.03 -19.62
C ILE A 231 5.58 17.43 -21.00
N ASN A 232 6.85 17.12 -21.27
CA ASN A 232 7.49 17.46 -22.53
C ASN A 232 6.81 16.77 -23.72
N LYS A 233 6.47 17.56 -24.75
CA LYS A 233 5.83 17.11 -25.99
C LYS A 233 4.49 16.37 -25.75
N SER A 234 3.76 16.74 -24.70
CA SER A 234 2.45 16.16 -24.34
C SER A 234 1.51 15.99 -25.54
N LYS A 235 1.31 17.05 -26.32
CA LYS A 235 0.46 17.04 -27.53
C LYS A 235 0.80 15.90 -28.49
N LYS A 236 2.09 15.70 -28.79
CA LYS A 236 2.53 14.63 -29.69
C LYS A 236 2.31 13.25 -29.06
N LYS A 237 2.54 13.13 -27.75
CA LYS A 237 2.39 11.87 -27.02
C LYS A 237 0.93 11.45 -26.88
N ILE A 238 0.03 12.38 -26.57
CA ILE A 238 -1.42 12.14 -26.48
C ILE A 238 -1.99 11.77 -27.86
N ALA A 239 -1.57 12.49 -28.91
CA ALA A 239 -2.00 12.20 -30.29
C ALA A 239 -1.55 10.81 -30.78
N ALA A 240 -0.48 10.25 -30.21
CA ALA A 240 0.03 8.94 -30.56
C ALA A 240 -0.67 7.79 -29.81
N LEU A 241 -1.53 8.08 -28.82
CA LEU A 241 -2.24 7.03 -28.10
C LEU A 241 -3.24 6.30 -29.01
N PRO A 242 -3.56 5.04 -28.72
CA PRO A 242 -4.63 4.30 -29.38
C PRO A 242 -5.99 4.99 -29.28
N SER A 243 -6.93 4.64 -30.15
CA SER A 243 -8.33 5.09 -30.00
C SER A 243 -9.08 4.28 -28.94
N SER A 244 -8.70 3.03 -28.70
CA SER A 244 -9.28 2.19 -27.65
C SER A 244 -8.67 2.53 -26.28
N PRO A 245 -9.49 2.79 -25.25
CA PRO A 245 -8.99 2.98 -23.89
C PRO A 245 -8.36 1.70 -23.32
N GLU A 246 -8.80 0.51 -23.73
CA GLU A 246 -8.19 -0.77 -23.34
C GLU A 246 -6.77 -0.90 -23.89
N GLU A 247 -6.55 -0.54 -25.16
CA GLU A 247 -5.23 -0.54 -25.76
C GLU A 247 -4.33 0.50 -25.09
N ALA A 248 -4.83 1.71 -24.85
CA ALA A 248 -4.08 2.76 -24.17
C ALA A 248 -3.70 2.37 -22.73
N LEU A 249 -4.62 1.78 -21.97
CA LEU A 249 -4.37 1.27 -20.62
C LEU A 249 -3.26 0.21 -20.64
N ARG A 250 -3.35 -0.77 -21.54
CA ARG A 250 -2.34 -1.82 -21.69
C ARG A 250 -0.98 -1.25 -22.11
N GLU A 251 -0.96 -0.32 -23.05
CA GLU A 251 0.26 0.36 -23.46
C GLU A 251 0.92 1.12 -22.32
N ASN A 252 0.14 1.78 -21.46
CA ASN A 252 0.67 2.50 -20.30
C ASN A 252 1.25 1.53 -19.25
N LEU A 253 0.55 0.44 -18.92
CA LEU A 253 1.06 -0.61 -18.00
C LEU A 253 2.38 -1.21 -18.51
N ASN A 254 2.43 -1.54 -19.80
CA ASN A 254 3.65 -2.05 -20.44
C ASN A 254 4.78 -1.02 -20.46
N ALA A 255 4.45 0.26 -20.70
CA ALA A 255 5.45 1.32 -20.74
C ALA A 255 6.02 1.66 -19.36
N LEU A 256 5.22 1.54 -18.30
CA LEU A 256 5.66 1.58 -16.90
C LEU A 256 6.48 0.33 -16.53
N GLY A 257 6.35 -0.75 -17.30
CA GLY A 257 7.07 -2.00 -17.08
C GLY A 257 6.52 -2.85 -15.94
N ILE A 258 5.26 -2.65 -15.54
CA ILE A 258 4.65 -3.41 -14.45
C ILE A 258 4.51 -4.89 -14.88
N PRO A 259 5.00 -5.86 -14.08
CA PRO A 259 4.81 -7.29 -14.37
C PRO A 259 3.33 -7.66 -14.46
N GLU A 260 2.95 -8.48 -15.46
CA GLU A 260 1.54 -8.83 -15.71
C GLU A 260 0.85 -9.48 -14.49
N ASP A 261 1.59 -10.26 -13.70
CA ASP A 261 1.10 -10.88 -12.46
C ASP A 261 0.77 -9.87 -11.35
N GLN A 262 1.26 -8.62 -11.48
CA GLN A 262 1.03 -7.54 -10.52
C GLN A 262 -0.03 -6.54 -10.97
N TRP A 263 -0.49 -6.60 -12.23
CA TRP A 263 -1.40 -5.60 -12.78
C TRP A 263 -2.67 -5.41 -11.94
N GLN A 264 -3.28 -6.48 -11.44
CA GLN A 264 -4.49 -6.35 -10.61
C GLN A 264 -4.23 -5.48 -9.37
N ASN A 265 -3.16 -5.76 -8.63
CA ASN A 265 -2.81 -5.02 -7.42
C ASN A 265 -2.43 -3.58 -7.76
N TYR A 266 -1.68 -3.38 -8.83
CA TYR A 266 -1.28 -2.06 -9.30
C TYR A 266 -2.50 -1.19 -9.63
N LEU A 267 -3.45 -1.73 -10.40
CA LEU A 267 -4.69 -1.04 -10.74
C LEU A 267 -5.55 -0.78 -9.50
N SER A 268 -5.53 -1.67 -8.51
CA SER A 268 -6.24 -1.48 -7.24
C SER A 268 -5.67 -0.29 -6.45
N LEU A 269 -4.34 -0.11 -6.44
CA LEU A 269 -3.68 1.06 -5.86
C LEU A 269 -4.10 2.35 -6.58
N GLU A 270 -4.07 2.37 -7.92
CA GLU A 270 -4.46 3.52 -8.73
C GLU A 270 -5.93 3.95 -8.53
N LEU A 271 -6.83 2.97 -8.37
CA LEU A 271 -8.23 3.22 -8.07
C LEU A 271 -8.40 3.79 -6.65
N ALA A 272 -7.64 3.27 -5.68
CA ALA A 272 -7.72 3.70 -4.29
C ALA A 272 -7.16 5.13 -4.07
N SER A 273 -6.20 5.58 -4.88
CA SER A 273 -5.63 6.93 -4.79
C SER A 273 -6.67 8.06 -4.90
N LEU A 274 -7.72 7.86 -5.72
CA LEU A 274 -8.89 8.75 -5.79
C LEU A 274 -10.17 7.94 -5.61
N TYR A 275 -10.26 7.20 -4.51
CA TYR A 275 -11.36 6.27 -4.24
C TYR A 275 -12.75 6.91 -4.45
N GLY A 276 -12.96 8.18 -4.11
CA GLY A 276 -14.25 8.85 -4.31
C GLY A 276 -14.65 8.96 -5.79
N TRP A 277 -13.74 9.42 -6.66
CA TRP A 277 -13.99 9.50 -8.10
C TRP A 277 -14.11 8.12 -8.74
N ALA A 278 -13.21 7.20 -8.37
CA ALA A 278 -13.24 5.84 -8.87
C ALA A 278 -14.56 5.13 -8.49
N SER A 279 -15.04 5.32 -7.25
CA SER A 279 -16.32 4.76 -6.77
C SER A 279 -17.51 5.31 -7.55
N PHE A 280 -17.54 6.62 -7.82
CA PHE A 280 -18.61 7.23 -8.62
C PHE A 280 -18.60 6.70 -10.06
N ILE A 281 -17.42 6.60 -10.68
CA ILE A 281 -17.27 6.06 -12.04
C ILE A 281 -17.65 4.58 -12.09
N ASN A 282 -17.30 3.80 -11.07
CA ASN A 282 -17.69 2.39 -10.98
C ASN A 282 -19.20 2.25 -10.92
N TRP A 283 -19.86 3.01 -10.03
CA TRP A 283 -21.31 3.05 -9.94
C TRP A 283 -21.97 3.46 -11.28
N ARG A 284 -21.41 4.47 -11.97
CA ARG A 284 -21.87 4.89 -13.30
C ARG A 284 -21.80 3.74 -14.31
N GLY A 285 -20.71 2.98 -14.32
CA GLY A 285 -20.55 1.82 -15.20
C GLY A 285 -21.56 0.70 -14.94
N GLU A 286 -21.98 0.50 -13.69
CA GLU A 286 -22.98 -0.51 -13.29
C GLU A 286 -24.43 -0.07 -13.50
N ASN A 287 -24.67 1.22 -13.75
CA ASN A 287 -26.00 1.80 -13.94
C ASN A 287 -26.14 2.41 -15.34
N PRO A 288 -26.16 1.58 -16.41
CA PRO A 288 -26.19 2.07 -17.79
C PRO A 288 -27.46 2.85 -18.13
N ASP A 289 -28.58 2.57 -17.46
CA ASP A 289 -29.86 3.26 -17.65
C ASP A 289 -29.94 4.61 -16.92
N TYR A 290 -28.88 5.02 -16.22
CA TYR A 290 -28.81 6.33 -15.59
C TYR A 290 -28.66 7.42 -16.66
N GLU A 291 -29.52 8.44 -16.64
CA GLU A 291 -29.62 9.49 -17.67
C GLU A 291 -28.27 10.03 -18.13
N TRP A 292 -27.40 10.38 -17.19
CA TRP A 292 -26.10 10.95 -17.52
C TRP A 292 -25.09 9.91 -18.03
N GLN A 293 -25.23 8.63 -17.64
CA GLN A 293 -24.40 7.54 -18.16
C GLN A 293 -24.80 7.18 -19.59
N GLU A 294 -26.10 7.15 -19.86
CA GLU A 294 -26.64 6.95 -21.21
C GLU A 294 -26.17 8.07 -22.15
N ALA A 295 -26.24 9.33 -21.70
CA ALA A 295 -25.83 10.48 -22.50
C ALA A 295 -24.30 10.60 -22.65
N TYR A 296 -23.54 10.34 -21.60
CA TYR A 296 -22.08 10.55 -21.54
C TYR A 296 -21.37 9.38 -20.86
N PRO A 297 -21.08 8.28 -21.59
CA PRO A 297 -20.54 7.07 -20.99
C PRO A 297 -19.10 7.22 -20.49
N ILE A 298 -18.87 6.69 -19.29
CA ILE A 298 -17.55 6.55 -18.64
C ILE A 298 -17.49 5.24 -17.86
N ASP A 299 -16.30 4.63 -17.81
CA ASP A 299 -16.01 3.45 -17.00
C ASP A 299 -14.60 3.53 -16.40
N LEU A 300 -14.26 2.56 -15.54
CA LEU A 300 -12.95 2.51 -14.88
C LEU A 300 -11.79 2.29 -15.86
N VAL A 301 -12.02 1.66 -17.03
CA VAL A 301 -10.97 1.48 -18.04
C VAL A 301 -10.58 2.83 -18.62
N GLN A 302 -11.57 3.65 -18.99
CA GLN A 302 -11.33 5.00 -19.50
C GLN A 302 -10.62 5.88 -18.46
N TYR A 303 -11.05 5.80 -17.19
CA TYR A 303 -10.41 6.49 -16.08
C TYR A 303 -8.94 6.08 -15.90
N LEU A 304 -8.67 4.77 -15.81
CA LEU A 304 -7.32 4.23 -15.61
C LEU A 304 -6.40 4.50 -16.81
N ALA A 305 -6.93 4.45 -18.04
CA ALA A 305 -6.16 4.78 -19.25
C ALA A 305 -5.60 6.21 -19.21
N VAL A 306 -6.40 7.17 -18.73
CA VAL A 306 -5.98 8.56 -18.55
C VAL A 306 -5.01 8.69 -17.38
N ARG A 307 -5.35 8.12 -16.23
CA ARG A 307 -4.55 8.22 -15.00
C ARG A 307 -3.12 7.66 -15.18
N LEU A 308 -3.01 6.44 -15.70
CA LEU A 308 -1.72 5.79 -15.94
C LEU A 308 -0.91 6.45 -17.05
N TRP A 309 -1.55 7.19 -17.95
CA TRP A 309 -0.83 8.01 -18.91
C TRP A 309 -0.06 9.13 -18.20
N TYR A 310 -0.71 9.84 -17.27
CA TYR A 310 -0.06 10.88 -16.47
C TYR A 310 1.04 10.29 -15.58
N GLU A 311 0.76 9.15 -14.93
CA GLU A 311 1.75 8.48 -14.09
C GLU A 311 3.02 8.16 -14.88
N LYS A 312 2.89 7.42 -15.98
CA LYS A 312 4.00 7.06 -16.87
C LYS A 312 4.87 8.27 -17.23
N GLU A 313 4.26 9.37 -17.61
CA GLU A 313 4.99 10.56 -18.04
C GLU A 313 5.69 11.30 -16.88
N LEU A 314 5.05 11.36 -15.71
CA LEU A 314 5.56 12.07 -14.55
C LEU A 314 6.61 11.25 -13.79
N VAL A 315 6.43 9.93 -13.65
CA VAL A 315 7.44 9.01 -13.11
C VAL A 315 8.69 9.02 -14.00
N GLN A 316 8.54 8.91 -15.32
CA GLN A 316 9.66 9.04 -16.26
C GLN A 316 10.41 10.36 -16.08
N LYS A 317 9.70 11.48 -15.92
CA LYS A 317 10.31 12.79 -15.71
C LYS A 317 11.04 12.85 -14.36
N ALA A 318 10.43 12.35 -13.28
CA ALA A 318 11.02 12.34 -11.94
C ALA A 318 12.32 11.52 -11.90
N CYS A 319 12.26 10.25 -12.33
CA CYS A 319 13.42 9.35 -12.37
C CYS A 319 14.54 9.89 -13.24
N LYS A 320 14.24 10.40 -14.44
CA LYS A 320 15.28 11.00 -15.30
C LYS A 320 15.95 12.23 -14.70
N THR A 321 15.18 13.06 -14.01
CA THR A 321 15.70 14.32 -13.45
C THR A 321 16.51 14.08 -12.18
N LYS A 322 16.08 13.12 -11.35
CA LYS A 322 16.63 12.90 -10.00
C LYS A 322 17.73 11.83 -9.98
N LEU A 323 17.57 10.78 -10.80
CA LEU A 323 18.42 9.58 -10.77
C LEU A 323 19.06 9.25 -12.12
N SER A 324 18.72 9.95 -13.20
CA SER A 324 19.15 9.65 -14.58
C SER A 324 18.72 8.28 -15.15
N ILE A 325 17.95 7.49 -14.41
CA ILE A 325 17.39 6.19 -14.85
C ILE A 325 16.09 6.35 -15.64
N GLU A 326 15.57 5.27 -16.21
CA GLU A 326 14.20 5.24 -16.76
C GLU A 326 13.18 5.16 -15.63
N GLY A 327 12.03 5.82 -15.79
CA GLY A 327 10.93 5.73 -14.83
C GLY A 327 10.05 4.53 -15.12
N LYS A 328 10.65 3.34 -14.98
CA LYS A 328 10.02 2.05 -15.17
C LYS A 328 10.32 1.13 -14.01
N PHE A 329 9.43 0.18 -13.78
CA PHE A 329 9.53 -0.81 -12.73
C PHE A 329 10.91 -1.48 -12.65
N ASP A 330 11.42 -2.03 -13.75
CA ASP A 330 12.70 -2.75 -13.75
C ASP A 330 13.90 -1.86 -13.42
N ALA A 331 13.91 -0.63 -13.94
CA ALA A 331 15.00 0.32 -13.71
C ALA A 331 15.01 0.80 -12.25
N ILE A 332 13.83 1.09 -11.70
CA ILE A 332 13.67 1.46 -10.28
C ILE A 332 14.01 0.25 -9.39
N SER A 333 13.53 -0.93 -9.72
CA SER A 333 13.82 -2.17 -8.98
C SER A 333 15.31 -2.53 -8.99
N SER A 334 16.02 -2.23 -10.08
CA SER A 334 17.47 -2.43 -10.18
C SER A 334 18.20 -1.38 -9.35
N TYR A 335 17.78 -0.13 -9.42
CA TYR A 335 18.31 0.95 -8.57
C TYR A 335 18.15 0.64 -7.08
N LEU A 336 16.98 0.12 -6.66
CA LEU A 336 16.76 -0.31 -5.28
C LEU A 336 17.68 -1.45 -4.84
N ARG A 337 17.93 -2.43 -5.72
CA ARG A 337 18.90 -3.50 -5.43
C ARG A 337 20.32 -2.97 -5.29
N GLU A 338 20.75 -2.08 -6.19
CA GLU A 338 22.07 -1.46 -6.12
C GLU A 338 22.22 -0.59 -4.87
N GLN A 339 21.19 0.18 -4.49
CA GLN A 339 21.19 0.93 -3.24
C GLN A 339 21.21 0.02 -2.00
N ALA A 340 20.49 -1.11 -2.01
CA ALA A 340 20.54 -2.08 -0.91
C ALA A 340 21.93 -2.76 -0.79
N GLU A 341 22.65 -2.91 -1.90
CA GLU A 341 24.05 -3.37 -1.91
C GLU A 341 25.04 -2.28 -1.45
N GLU A 342 24.77 -0.99 -1.74
CA GLU A 342 25.59 0.15 -1.29
C GLU A 342 25.31 0.59 0.16
N LEU A 343 24.08 0.45 0.65
CA LEU A 343 23.68 0.64 2.05
C LEU A 343 24.12 -0.58 2.86
N ASP A 344 25.44 -0.63 3.12
CA ASP A 344 26.17 -1.50 4.03
C ASP A 344 25.27 -2.51 4.77
N THR A 345 25.17 -3.72 4.23
CA THR A 345 24.41 -4.82 4.84
C THR A 345 24.80 -4.99 6.31
N GLU A 346 26.06 -4.73 6.69
CA GLU A 346 26.50 -4.74 8.08
C GLU A 346 25.81 -3.65 8.94
N LEU A 347 25.62 -2.44 8.41
CA LEU A 347 24.94 -1.35 9.09
C LEU A 347 23.44 -1.61 9.25
N GLN A 348 22.79 -2.16 8.21
CA GLN A 348 21.38 -2.59 8.26
C GLN A 348 21.19 -3.70 9.31
N VAL A 349 22.00 -4.76 9.24
CA VAL A 349 22.02 -5.87 10.20
C VAL A 349 22.20 -5.33 11.62
N LYS A 350 23.16 -4.42 11.81
CA LYS A 350 23.41 -3.78 13.11
C LYS A 350 22.21 -3.00 13.63
N LYS A 351 21.56 -2.21 12.78
CA LYS A 351 20.36 -1.43 13.14
C LYS A 351 19.17 -2.33 13.49
N VAL A 352 18.98 -3.44 12.77
CA VAL A 352 17.96 -4.46 13.09
C VAL A 352 18.24 -5.10 14.44
N GLY A 353 19.49 -5.55 14.67
CA GLY A 353 19.91 -6.13 15.95
C GLY A 353 19.70 -5.18 17.12
N LEU A 354 20.03 -3.90 16.96
CA LEU A 354 19.80 -2.86 17.97
C LEU A 354 18.32 -2.66 18.28
N THR A 355 17.47 -2.74 17.26
CA THR A 355 16.01 -2.60 17.42
C THR A 355 15.44 -3.75 18.23
N GLN A 356 15.79 -4.99 17.88
CA GLN A 356 15.35 -6.18 18.60
C GLN A 356 15.88 -6.21 20.04
N ALA A 357 17.16 -5.88 20.24
CA ALA A 357 17.76 -5.82 21.58
C ALA A 357 17.09 -4.77 22.47
N LEU A 358 16.71 -3.61 21.91
CA LEU A 358 15.97 -2.58 22.62
C LEU A 358 14.58 -3.07 23.03
N GLN A 359 13.84 -3.72 22.13
CA GLN A 359 12.51 -4.28 22.42
C GLN A 359 12.55 -5.33 23.53
N LEU A 360 13.51 -6.27 23.46
CA LEU A 360 13.69 -7.29 24.50
C LEU A 360 14.06 -6.65 25.85
N THR A 361 14.91 -5.63 25.84
CA THR A 361 15.28 -4.88 27.05
C THR A 361 14.08 -4.19 27.67
N ASP A 362 13.24 -3.52 26.87
CA ASP A 362 12.02 -2.86 27.36
C ASP A 362 11.01 -3.88 27.92
N LEU A 363 10.84 -5.03 27.26
CA LEU A 363 10.00 -6.12 27.75
C LEU A 363 10.51 -6.73 29.04
N SER A 364 11.82 -6.92 29.21
CA SER A 364 12.37 -7.46 30.44
C SER A 364 12.00 -6.60 31.64
N ARG A 365 11.98 -5.27 31.49
CA ARG A 365 11.53 -4.36 32.55
C ARG A 365 10.03 -4.48 32.81
N ALA A 366 9.22 -4.65 31.77
CA ALA A 366 7.77 -4.86 31.92
C ALA A 366 7.44 -6.20 32.62
N LEU A 367 8.35 -7.17 32.57
CA LEU A 367 8.28 -8.44 33.28
C LEU A 367 8.98 -8.39 34.66
N ASP A 368 9.38 -7.21 35.14
CA ASP A 368 10.13 -7.01 36.39
C ASP A 368 11.46 -7.78 36.46
N LEU A 369 12.12 -7.98 35.31
CA LEU A 369 13.43 -8.61 35.18
C LEU A 369 14.54 -7.57 34.96
N ASP A 370 15.74 -7.88 35.46
CA ASP A 370 16.96 -7.12 35.13
C ASP A 370 17.34 -7.38 33.67
N PRO A 371 17.44 -6.35 32.79
CA PRO A 371 17.87 -6.51 31.41
C PRO A 371 19.19 -7.27 31.25
N LYS A 372 20.11 -7.19 32.22
CA LYS A 372 21.38 -7.93 32.18
C LYS A 372 21.21 -9.44 32.25
N ALA A 373 20.05 -9.93 32.71
CA ALA A 373 19.73 -11.36 32.67
C ALA A 373 19.63 -11.89 31.22
N LEU A 374 19.23 -11.04 30.26
CA LEU A 374 19.11 -11.41 28.85
C LEU A 374 20.46 -11.79 28.22
N LEU A 375 21.56 -11.16 28.65
CA LEU A 375 22.90 -11.45 28.12
C LEU A 375 23.41 -12.86 28.44
N LYS A 376 22.78 -13.53 29.40
CA LYS A 376 23.08 -14.89 29.81
C LYS A 376 22.13 -15.91 29.20
N ALA A 377 21.07 -15.47 28.52
CA ALA A 377 20.16 -16.35 27.81
C ALA A 377 20.89 -16.97 26.61
N GLY A 378 20.60 -18.24 26.31
CA GLY A 378 21.15 -18.88 25.12
C GLY A 378 20.47 -18.36 23.84
N PRO A 379 21.07 -18.63 22.67
CA PRO A 379 20.49 -18.22 21.38
C PRO A 379 19.09 -18.78 21.13
N GLN A 380 18.78 -19.98 21.65
CA GLN A 380 17.47 -20.60 21.51
C GLN A 380 16.40 -19.87 22.33
N GLU A 381 16.72 -19.46 23.55
CA GLU A 381 15.83 -18.69 24.42
C GLU A 381 15.59 -17.29 23.85
N LEU A 382 16.64 -16.63 23.35
CA LEU A 382 16.52 -15.33 22.70
C LEU A 382 15.69 -15.42 21.41
N GLY A 383 15.95 -16.42 20.57
CA GLY A 383 15.15 -16.66 19.36
C GLY A 383 13.67 -16.90 19.69
N LYS A 384 13.38 -17.69 20.72
CA LYS A 384 12.00 -17.93 21.15
C LYS A 384 11.31 -16.68 21.69
N LEU A 385 12.01 -15.82 22.43
CA LEU A 385 11.46 -14.53 22.87
C LEU A 385 11.19 -13.59 21.69
N GLN A 386 12.00 -13.67 20.62
CA GLN A 386 11.78 -12.91 19.39
C GLN A 386 10.60 -13.45 18.59
N GLU A 387 10.38 -14.77 18.54
CA GLU A 387 9.21 -15.36 17.87
C GLU A 387 7.88 -14.98 18.54
N TRP A 388 7.92 -14.62 19.82
CA TRP A 388 6.75 -14.18 20.57
C TRP A 388 6.44 -12.68 20.41
N LEU A 389 7.40 -11.90 19.89
CA LEU A 389 7.25 -10.48 19.54
C LEU A 389 6.61 -10.33 18.15
#